data_AF-S4NJF0-F1
#
_entry.id   AF-S4NJF0-F1
#
_cell.length_a   1.000
_cell.length_b   1.000
_cell.length_c   1.000
_cell.angle_alpha   90.00
_cell.angle_beta   90.00
_cell.angle_gamma   90.00
#
_symmetry.space_group_name_H-M   'P 1'
#
loop_
_entity.id
_entity.type
_entity.pdbx_description
1 polymer ?
#
loop_
_entity_poly.entity_id
_entity_poly.type
_entity_poly.pdbx_seq_one_letter_code
_entity_poly.pdbx_strand_id
1 'polypeptide(L)'
;MGERRQERTWSLSKALLIWTAGIALGTCLVLTTAYFWLPVLYDGVGAATLSVARDTVLVLGAVFFFRAMNITMQNGLLRAGGDTMFVLRVDLFTQWAVAVPLTALMTLVWDVPFPLVFLAINAEEIARFLISGSRVLRRRWMRVLID
;
A
#
# COMPACT_ATOMS: atom_id res chain seq x y z
N MET A 1 20.55 18.97 -22.98
CA MET A 1 20.63 19.00 -21.50
C MET A 1 19.47 18.26 -20.80
N GLY A 2 18.30 18.09 -21.43
CA GLY A 2 17.15 17.39 -20.84
C GLY A 2 17.34 15.89 -20.58
N GLU A 3 17.96 15.15 -21.51
CA GLU A 3 18.12 13.69 -21.41
C GLU A 3 18.94 13.24 -20.19
N ARG A 4 20.08 13.91 -19.91
CA ARG A 4 20.90 13.63 -18.72
C ARG A 4 20.13 13.89 -17.41
N ARG A 5 19.24 14.89 -17.40
CA ARG A 5 18.41 15.22 -16.22
C ARG A 5 17.33 14.16 -16.02
N GLN A 6 16.73 13.67 -17.11
CA GLN A 6 15.74 12.59 -17.08
C GLN A 6 16.34 11.26 -16.61
N GLU A 7 17.55 10.91 -17.07
CA GLU A 7 18.25 9.71 -16.61
C GLU A 7 18.60 9.79 -15.12
N ARG A 8 19.04 10.96 -14.64
CA ARG A 8 19.31 11.18 -13.22
C ARG A 8 18.05 11.09 -12.37
N THR A 9 16.94 11.68 -12.80
CA THR A 9 15.65 11.54 -12.11
C THR A 9 15.24 10.08 -12.04
N TRP A 10 15.39 9.34 -13.15
CA TRP A 10 15.04 7.92 -13.18
C TRP A 10 15.92 7.06 -12.27
N SER A 11 17.23 7.32 -12.18
CA SER A 11 18.11 6.58 -11.27
C SER A 11 17.78 6.86 -9.80
N LEU A 12 17.49 8.12 -9.45
CA LEU A 12 17.04 8.50 -8.11
C LEU A 12 15.70 7.86 -7.76
N SER A 13 14.73 7.88 -8.67
CA SER A 13 13.43 7.22 -8.49
C SER A 13 13.58 5.73 -8.21
N LYS A 14 14.42 5.03 -8.97
CA LYS A 14 14.69 3.60 -8.74
C LYS A 14 15.35 3.35 -7.40
N ALA A 15 16.34 4.15 -7.03
CA ALA A 15 16.98 4.05 -5.72
C ALA A 15 15.95 4.22 -4.60
N LEU A 16 15.09 5.24 -4.69
CA LEU A 16 14.04 5.50 -3.70
C LEU A 16 13.06 4.33 -3.57
N LEU A 17 12.65 3.72 -4.68
CA LEU A 17 11.79 2.53 -4.67
C LEU A 17 12.47 1.32 -4.02
N ILE A 18 13.75 1.07 -4.33
CA ILE A 18 14.52 -0.02 -3.73
C ILE A 18 14.68 0.18 -2.22
N TRP A 19 15.04 1.39 -1.79
CA TRP A 19 15.15 1.73 -0.37
C TRP A 19 13.82 1.56 0.36
N THR A 20 12.73 2.05 -0.24
CA THR A 20 11.40 1.89 0.34
C THR A 20 11.03 0.41 0.43
N ALA A 21 11.36 -0.41 -0.57
CA ALA A 21 11.05 -1.84 -0.56
C ALA A 21 11.82 -2.56 0.56
N GLY A 22 13.11 -2.23 0.75
CA GLY A 22 13.91 -2.76 1.85
C GLY A 22 13.36 -2.38 3.23
N ILE A 23 13.05 -1.09 3.43
CA ILE A 23 12.45 -0.61 4.69
C ILE A 23 11.09 -1.27 4.92
N ALA A 24 10.24 -1.33 3.90
CA ALA A 24 8.92 -1.92 3.99
C ALA A 24 8.97 -3.41 4.36
N LEU A 25 9.88 -4.19 3.76
CA LEU A 25 10.10 -5.58 4.12
C LEU A 25 10.58 -5.72 5.58
N GLY A 26 11.49 -4.85 6.01
CA GLY A 26 11.92 -4.78 7.41
C GLY A 26 10.75 -4.49 8.36
N THR A 27 9.89 -3.55 8.01
CA THR A 27 8.69 -3.25 8.80
C THR A 27 7.69 -4.40 8.79
N CYS A 28 7.50 -5.10 7.66
CA CYS A 28 6.64 -6.28 7.59
C CYS A 28 7.13 -7.36 8.58
N LEU A 29 8.44 -7.62 8.63
CA LEU A 29 9.03 -8.54 9.60
C LEU A 29 8.78 -8.09 11.05
N VAL A 30 8.98 -6.81 11.37
CA VAL A 30 8.70 -6.28 12.71
C VAL A 30 7.22 -6.39 13.08
N LEU A 31 6.30 -6.17 12.14
CA LEU A 31 4.88 -6.37 12.37
C LEU A 31 4.53 -7.84 12.61
N THR A 32 5.21 -8.78 11.93
CA THR A 32 5.02 -10.21 12.22
C THR A 32 5.57 -10.60 13.59
N THR A 33 6.62 -9.96 14.11
CA THR A 33 7.07 -10.25 15.48
C THR A 33 6.09 -9.73 16.52
N ALA A 34 5.35 -8.66 16.24
CA ALA A 34 4.29 -8.13 17.12
C ALA A 34 3.18 -9.16 17.42
N TYR A 35 2.96 -10.16 16.55
CA TYR A 35 2.09 -11.31 16.81
C TYR A 35 2.43 -12.03 18.13
N PHE A 36 3.73 -12.17 18.43
CA PHE A 36 4.23 -12.83 19.64
C PHE A 36 4.12 -11.95 20.88
N TRP A 37 4.33 -10.64 20.75
CA TRP A 37 4.32 -9.70 21.86
C TRP A 37 2.92 -9.23 22.28
N LEU A 38 1.92 -9.36 21.40
CA LEU A 38 0.55 -8.91 21.64
C LEU A 38 -0.05 -9.33 23.00
N PRO A 39 0.06 -10.60 23.45
CA PRO A 39 -0.49 -11.04 24.74
C PRO A 39 0.20 -10.41 25.93
N VAL A 40 1.50 -10.14 25.81
CA VAL A 40 2.30 -9.54 26.89
C VAL A 40 1.97 -8.05 27.01
N LEU A 41 1.72 -7.38 25.89
CA LEU A 41 1.37 -5.96 25.85
C LEU A 41 -0.08 -5.68 26.28
N TYR A 42 -0.99 -6.63 26.05
CA TYR A 42 -2.42 -6.51 26.30
C TYR A 42 -2.92 -7.57 27.28
N ASP A 43 -2.22 -7.69 28.40
CA ASP A 43 -2.62 -8.60 29.49
C ASP A 43 -3.97 -8.13 30.08
N GLY A 44 -4.93 -9.04 30.19
CA GLY A 44 -6.30 -8.75 30.63
C GLY A 44 -7.35 -8.56 29.52
N VAL A 45 -6.96 -8.60 28.24
CA VAL A 45 -7.92 -8.65 27.12
C VAL A 45 -8.42 -10.08 26.92
N GLY A 46 -9.72 -10.24 26.61
CA GLY A 46 -10.33 -11.54 26.37
C GLY A 46 -9.64 -12.33 25.26
N ALA A 47 -9.47 -13.65 25.46
CA ALA A 47 -8.74 -14.52 24.54
C ALA A 47 -9.27 -14.49 23.09
N ALA A 48 -10.58 -14.33 22.90
CA ALA A 48 -11.21 -14.21 21.59
C ALA A 48 -10.87 -12.90 20.87
N THR A 49 -10.77 -11.79 21.61
CA THR A 49 -10.35 -10.50 21.03
C THR A 49 -8.86 -10.54 20.66
N LEU A 50 -8.05 -11.20 21.49
CA LEU A 50 -6.62 -11.33 21.27
C LEU A 50 -6.29 -12.19 20.03
N SER A 51 -7.06 -13.26 19.77
CA SER A 51 -6.90 -14.07 18.55
C SER A 51 -7.23 -13.27 17.29
N VAL A 52 -8.35 -12.54 17.29
CA VAL A 52 -8.73 -11.68 16.14
C VAL A 52 -7.68 -10.58 15.91
N ALA A 53 -7.18 -9.96 16.97
CA ALA A 53 -6.14 -8.93 16.86
C ALA A 53 -4.84 -9.47 16.26
N ARG A 54 -4.42 -10.67 16.70
CA ARG A 54 -3.25 -11.36 16.14
C ARG A 54 -3.39 -11.64 14.64
N ASP A 55 -4.52 -12.17 14.21
CA ASP A 55 -4.77 -12.46 12.80
C ASP A 55 -4.81 -11.16 11.97
N THR A 56 -5.40 -10.10 12.53
CA THR A 56 -5.44 -8.77 11.89
C THR A 56 -4.05 -8.16 11.74
N VAL A 57 -3.16 -8.32 12.73
CA VAL A 57 -1.77 -7.85 12.64
C VAL A 57 -0.99 -8.58 11.55
N LEU A 58 -1.23 -9.88 11.35
CA LEU A 58 -0.63 -10.62 10.23
C LEU A 58 -1.09 -10.09 8.88
N VAL A 59 -2.39 -9.83 8.72
CA VAL A 59 -2.94 -9.22 7.50
C VAL A 59 -2.34 -7.82 7.29
N LEU A 60 -2.25 -7.01 8.33
CA LEU A 60 -1.63 -5.68 8.26
C LEU A 60 -0.17 -5.78 7.81
N GLY A 61 0.61 -6.71 8.36
CA GLY A 61 1.98 -6.97 7.96
C GLY A 61 2.11 -7.31 6.48
N ALA A 62 1.22 -8.17 5.95
CA ALA A 62 1.23 -8.55 4.54
C ALA A 62 0.88 -7.37 3.61
N VAL A 63 -0.07 -6.53 4.01
CA VAL A 63 -0.51 -5.37 3.23
C VAL A 63 0.49 -4.21 3.28
N PHE A 64 1.22 -4.07 4.39
CA PHE A 64 2.06 -2.92 4.67
C PHE A 64 3.09 -2.65 3.57
N PHE A 65 3.62 -3.70 2.95
CA PHE A 65 4.52 -3.58 1.81
C PHE A 65 3.90 -2.75 0.66
N PHE A 66 2.68 -3.08 0.25
CA PHE A 66 1.98 -2.38 -0.82
C PHE A 66 1.69 -0.93 -0.44
N ARG A 67 1.30 -0.70 0.82
CA ARG A 67 1.04 0.64 1.35
C ARG A 67 2.27 1.53 1.29
N ALA A 68 3.42 1.02 1.73
CA ALA A 68 4.68 1.76 1.69
C ALA A 68 5.10 2.07 0.24
N MET A 69 4.97 1.11 -0.67
CA MET A 69 5.21 1.32 -2.11
C MET A 69 4.29 2.39 -2.70
N ASN A 70 3.00 2.35 -2.39
CA ASN A 70 2.02 3.31 -2.87
C ASN A 70 2.33 4.73 -2.42
N ILE A 71 2.69 4.93 -1.16
CA ILE A 71 3.10 6.25 -0.64
C ILE A 71 4.28 6.80 -1.44
N THR A 72 5.33 6.00 -1.65
CA THR A 72 6.51 6.45 -2.41
C THR A 72 6.19 6.70 -3.89
N MET A 73 5.39 5.83 -4.51
CA MET A 73 5.05 5.97 -5.93
C MET A 73 4.09 7.13 -6.20
N GLN A 74 3.07 7.31 -5.38
CA GLN A 74 2.05 8.32 -5.62
C GLN A 74 2.47 9.67 -5.07
N ASN A 75 2.87 9.73 -3.80
CA ASN A 75 3.25 10.99 -3.17
C ASN A 75 4.69 11.39 -3.50
N GLY A 76 5.61 10.43 -3.55
CA GLY A 76 7.04 10.70 -3.81
C GLY A 76 7.40 10.88 -5.29
N LEU A 77 6.72 10.19 -6.21
CA LEU A 77 7.06 10.21 -7.64
C LEU A 77 6.00 10.91 -8.49
N LEU A 78 4.76 10.42 -8.50
CA LEU A 78 3.72 10.90 -9.42
C LEU A 78 3.27 12.33 -9.10
N ARG A 79 2.98 12.65 -7.82
CA ARG A 79 2.60 14.01 -7.41
C ARG A 79 3.77 14.99 -7.53
N ALA A 80 4.99 14.57 -7.18
CA ALA A 80 6.20 15.38 -7.36
C ALA A 80 6.49 15.67 -8.85
N GLY A 81 6.08 14.79 -9.75
CA GLY A 81 6.17 14.96 -11.20
C GLY A 81 4.99 15.68 -11.86
N GLY A 82 4.04 16.21 -11.08
CA GLY A 82 2.87 16.95 -11.60
C GLY A 82 1.69 16.08 -12.06
N ASP A 83 1.77 14.75 -11.97
CA ASP A 83 0.70 13.81 -12.37
C ASP A 83 -0.35 13.61 -11.25
N THR A 84 -0.72 14.69 -10.56
CA THR A 84 -1.61 14.64 -9.37
C THR A 84 -3.03 14.23 -9.72
N MET A 85 -3.56 14.69 -10.87
CA MET A 85 -4.92 14.32 -11.32
C MET A 85 -5.03 12.84 -11.71
N PHE A 86 -3.95 12.20 -12.12
CA PHE A 86 -3.94 10.75 -12.29
C PHE A 86 -4.04 10.07 -10.92
N VAL A 87 -3.22 10.48 -9.94
CA VAL A 87 -3.24 9.90 -8.60
C VAL A 87 -4.63 10.01 -7.97
N LEU A 88 -5.27 11.19 -8.03
CA LEU A 88 -6.62 11.39 -7.51
C LEU A 88 -7.65 10.47 -8.17
N ARG A 89 -7.57 10.26 -9.49
CA ARG A 89 -8.47 9.34 -10.20
C ARG A 89 -8.25 7.89 -9.78
N VAL A 90 -7.00 7.48 -9.60
CA VAL A 90 -6.69 6.13 -9.12
C VAL A 90 -7.20 5.94 -7.70
N ASP A 91 -6.94 6.89 -6.78
CA ASP A 91 -7.41 6.86 -5.39
C ASP A 91 -8.93 6.70 -5.33
N LEU A 92 -9.66 7.50 -6.10
CA LEU A 92 -11.12 7.44 -6.14
C LEU A 92 -11.61 6.12 -6.76
N PHE A 93 -11.01 5.70 -7.87
CA PHE A 93 -11.40 4.46 -8.54
C PHE A 93 -11.18 3.23 -7.66
N THR A 94 -10.01 3.08 -7.04
CA THR A 94 -9.73 1.91 -6.21
C THR A 94 -10.58 1.87 -4.95
N GLN A 95 -10.85 3.04 -4.34
CA GLN A 95 -11.73 3.10 -3.16
C GLN A 95 -13.16 2.66 -3.50
N TRP A 96 -13.77 3.24 -4.54
CA TRP A 96 -15.18 3.01 -4.85
C TRP A 96 -15.44 1.76 -5.68
N ALA A 97 -14.52 1.34 -6.55
CA ALA A 97 -14.72 0.17 -7.42
C ALA A 97 -14.12 -1.11 -6.83
N VAL A 98 -13.20 -1.03 -5.86
CA VAL A 98 -12.53 -2.21 -5.28
C VAL A 98 -12.81 -2.34 -3.78
N ALA A 99 -12.33 -1.41 -2.94
CA ALA A 99 -12.45 -1.56 -1.49
C ALA A 99 -13.91 -1.59 -1.02
N VAL A 100 -14.70 -0.55 -1.33
CA VAL A 100 -16.08 -0.44 -0.85
C VAL A 100 -16.95 -1.62 -1.28
N PRO A 101 -17.00 -2.03 -2.56
CA PRO A 101 -17.82 -3.16 -2.98
C PRO A 101 -17.34 -4.48 -2.38
N LEU A 102 -16.02 -4.71 -2.33
CA LEU A 102 -15.48 -5.96 -1.80
C LEU A 102 -15.73 -6.09 -0.30
N THR A 103 -15.53 -5.03 0.47
CA THR A 103 -15.87 -5.00 1.91
C THR A 103 -17.37 -5.19 2.12
N ALA A 104 -18.22 -4.53 1.33
CA ALA A 104 -19.67 -4.70 1.44
C ALA A 104 -20.10 -6.16 1.15
N LEU A 105 -19.52 -6.80 0.13
CA LEU A 105 -19.79 -8.21 -0.19
C LEU A 105 -19.34 -9.14 0.94
N MET A 106 -18.13 -8.94 1.47
CA MET A 106 -17.57 -9.75 2.56
C MET A 106 -18.40 -9.64 3.84
N THR A 107 -18.84 -8.43 4.20
CA THR A 107 -19.59 -8.21 5.44
C THR A 107 -21.08 -8.53 5.31
N LEU A 108 -21.74 -8.11 4.22
CA LEU A 108 -23.20 -8.17 4.11
C LEU A 108 -23.72 -9.45 3.46
N VAL A 109 -22.91 -10.12 2.62
CA VAL A 109 -23.33 -11.31 1.87
C VAL A 109 -22.72 -12.57 2.45
N TRP A 110 -21.43 -12.56 2.77
CA TRP A 110 -20.70 -13.76 3.18
C TRP A 110 -20.48 -13.90 4.69
N ASP A 111 -20.70 -12.83 5.48
CA ASP A 111 -20.51 -12.81 6.94
C ASP A 111 -19.18 -13.45 7.39
N VAL A 112 -18.09 -13.10 6.68
CA VAL A 112 -16.76 -13.66 6.94
C VAL A 112 -16.11 -13.04 8.19
N PRO A 113 -15.17 -13.73 8.86
CA PRO A 113 -14.50 -13.19 10.03
C PRO A 113 -13.73 -11.91 9.71
N PHE A 114 -13.66 -11.01 10.71
CA PHE A 114 -13.09 -9.67 10.59
C PHE A 114 -11.70 -9.60 9.92
N PRO A 115 -10.73 -10.50 10.17
CA PRO A 115 -9.42 -10.44 9.50
C PRO A 115 -9.52 -10.51 7.96
N LEU A 116 -10.49 -11.26 7.41
CA LEU A 116 -10.73 -11.34 5.98
C LEU A 116 -11.42 -10.08 5.44
N VAL A 117 -12.35 -9.52 6.21
CA VAL A 117 -12.95 -8.20 5.89
C VAL A 117 -11.86 -7.13 5.88
N PHE A 118 -10.92 -7.18 6.82
CA PHE A 118 -9.79 -6.26 6.89
C PHE A 118 -8.87 -6.41 5.67
N LEU A 119 -8.59 -7.63 5.21
CA LEU A 119 -7.86 -7.86 3.97
C LEU A 119 -8.61 -7.26 2.76
N ALA A 120 -9.93 -7.42 2.70
CA ALA A 120 -10.77 -6.87 1.64
C ALA A 120 -10.73 -5.33 1.61
N ILE A 121 -10.80 -4.68 2.77
CA ILE A 121 -10.63 -3.21 2.88
C ILE A 121 -9.29 -2.79 2.28
N ASN A 122 -8.24 -3.56 2.56
CA ASN A 122 -6.88 -3.27 2.10
C ASN A 122 -6.60 -3.71 0.64
N ALA A 123 -7.56 -4.33 -0.05
CA ALA A 123 -7.38 -4.75 -1.44
C ALA A 123 -7.15 -3.54 -2.38
N GLU A 124 -7.62 -2.35 -2.01
CA GLU A 124 -7.33 -1.12 -2.75
C GLU A 124 -5.83 -0.79 -2.80
N GLU A 125 -5.04 -1.17 -1.80
CA GLU A 125 -3.59 -0.94 -1.80
C GLU A 125 -2.92 -1.77 -2.90
N ILE A 126 -3.36 -3.02 -3.08
CA ILE A 126 -2.84 -3.90 -4.14
C ILE A 126 -3.22 -3.33 -5.51
N ALA A 127 -4.49 -2.92 -5.69
CA ALA A 127 -4.96 -2.34 -6.94
C ALA A 127 -4.20 -1.04 -7.28
N ARG A 128 -4.01 -0.14 -6.29
CA ARG A 128 -3.23 1.09 -6.46
C ARG A 128 -1.78 0.82 -6.84
N PHE A 129 -1.18 -0.19 -6.23
CA PHE A 129 0.20 -0.56 -6.49
C PHE A 129 0.38 -1.03 -7.94
N LEU A 130 -0.51 -1.88 -8.44
CA LEU A 130 -0.46 -2.36 -9.84
C LEU A 130 -0.65 -1.21 -10.84
N ILE A 131 -1.68 -0.38 -10.63
CA ILE A 131 -2.02 0.72 -11.55
C ILE A 131 -0.90 1.77 -11.55
N SER A 132 -0.50 2.24 -10.37
CA SER A 132 0.55 3.26 -10.21
C SER A 132 1.91 2.71 -10.65
N GLY A 133 2.20 1.43 -10.40
CA GLY A 133 3.45 0.77 -10.77
C GLY A 133 3.62 0.72 -12.28
N SER A 134 2.55 0.34 -12.98
CA SER A 134 2.53 0.34 -14.45
C SER A 134 2.81 1.74 -15.02
N ARG A 135 2.30 2.80 -14.38
CA ARG A 135 2.49 4.20 -14.81
C ARG A 135 3.92 4.67 -14.56
N VAL A 136 4.48 4.36 -13.39
CA VAL A 136 5.86 4.70 -13.02
C VAL A 136 6.86 4.00 -13.94
N LEU A 137 6.68 2.71 -14.22
CA LEU A 137 7.53 1.92 -15.11
C LEU A 137 7.53 2.43 -16.55
N ARG A 138 6.38 2.91 -17.04
CA ARG A 138 6.26 3.51 -18.38
C ARG A 138 6.86 4.91 -18.48
N ARG A 139 7.43 5.47 -17.40
CA ARG A 139 8.11 6.78 -17.34
C ARG A 139 7.27 7.97 -17.83
N ARG A 140 5.95 7.79 -17.98
CA ARG A 140 5.06 8.78 -18.61
C ARG A 140 4.92 10.04 -17.75
N TRP A 141 5.08 9.90 -16.44
CA TRP A 141 5.08 11.00 -15.48
C TRP A 141 6.27 11.96 -15.66
N MET A 142 7.42 11.48 -16.17
CA MET A 142 8.59 12.35 -16.39
C MET A 142 8.44 13.27 -17.60
N ARG A 143 7.51 12.99 -18.52
CA ARG A 143 7.27 13.86 -19.69
C ARG A 143 6.52 15.14 -19.32
N VAL A 144 5.70 15.09 -18.27
CA VAL A 144 4.90 16.24 -17.79
C VAL A 144 5.80 17.36 -17.24
N LEU A 145 7.05 17.08 -16.86
CA LEU A 145 8.00 18.08 -16.37
C LEU A 145 8.73 18.87 -17.48
N ILE A 146 8.55 18.51 -18.76
CA ILE A 146 9.29 19.09 -19.89
C ILE A 146 8.41 19.99 -20.77
N ASP A 147 7.09 19.91 -20.62
CA ASP A 147 6.12 20.86 -21.18
C ASP A 147 5.82 21.97 -20.16
#